data_AF-A0A167WQD4-F1
#
_entry.id   AF-A0A167WQD4-F1
#
_cell.length_a   1.000
_cell.length_b   1.000
_cell.length_c   1.000
_cell.angle_alpha   90.00
_cell.angle_beta   90.00
_cell.angle_gamma   90.00
#
_symmetry.space_group_name_H-M   'P 1'
#
loop_
_entity.id
_entity.type
_entity.pdbx_description
1 polymer ?
#
loop_
_entity_poly.entity_id
_entity_poly.type
_entity_poly.pdbx_seq_one_letter_code
_entity_poly.pdbx_strand_id
1 'polypeptide(L)'
;MQLTAFAMACLILTSQAVDPDYMECGADEPSNQHRVAMKEAHFIESSFPALNARATTTVPVYVHVVASSNSSDDGYITSDDVDGHISSLNDAFDGTGYQFKLEDTDWTINEKWSSWDNELGMKKKLRQGNYGTLNLYFTTYVKRDNVAGTCHFPTDADEDSDDFYLDGCAMRYDAHDSTTPHEVGHWFGLFHTFQGGCEDDGDYVYDTPPCKKTFKCPKESDTCPDDDDLDPIDNFMGYNSCRNKFTAGQIKRMRTQFNKYRVTEDDSAEK
;
A
#
# COMPACT_ATOMS: atom_id res chain seq x y z
N MET A 1 59.46 -32.51 13.51
CA MET A 1 58.06 -32.97 13.63
C MET A 1 57.29 -31.89 14.37
N GLN A 2 56.90 -30.81 13.69
CA GLN A 2 55.61 -30.57 13.01
C GLN A 2 54.59 -29.98 14.00
N LEU A 3 54.56 -28.64 14.04
CA LEU A 3 53.51 -27.85 14.69
C LEU A 3 52.30 -27.81 13.76
N THR A 4 51.16 -28.31 14.21
CA THR A 4 49.88 -28.20 13.52
C THR A 4 49.17 -26.92 13.98
N ALA A 5 49.04 -25.96 13.06
CA ALA A 5 48.23 -24.77 13.24
C ALA A 5 46.75 -25.13 13.00
N PHE A 6 45.89 -24.83 13.97
CA PHE A 6 44.43 -24.87 13.79
C PHE A 6 43.99 -23.56 13.14
N ALA A 7 43.51 -23.64 11.90
CA ALA A 7 42.82 -22.54 11.24
C ALA A 7 41.40 -22.45 11.78
N MET A 8 41.09 -21.37 12.50
CA MET A 8 39.73 -21.05 12.94
C MET A 8 39.01 -20.42 11.74
N ALA A 9 38.08 -21.17 11.13
CA ALA A 9 37.23 -20.64 10.07
C ALA A 9 36.24 -19.63 10.68
N CYS A 10 36.42 -18.36 10.37
CA CYS A 10 35.47 -17.31 10.70
C CYS A 10 34.29 -17.44 9.72
N LEU A 11 33.15 -17.94 10.19
CA LEU A 11 31.90 -17.87 9.42
C LEU A 11 31.44 -16.42 9.38
N ILE A 12 31.66 -15.78 8.23
CA ILE A 12 30.99 -14.53 7.89
C ILE A 12 29.52 -14.88 7.63
N LEU A 13 28.64 -14.59 8.59
CA LEU A 13 27.21 -14.53 8.36
C LEU A 13 26.95 -13.32 7.47
N THR A 14 26.95 -13.52 6.15
CA THR A 14 26.34 -12.56 5.24
C THR A 14 24.86 -12.54 5.56
N SER A 15 24.33 -11.43 6.10
CA SER A 15 22.89 -11.19 6.13
C SER A 15 22.39 -11.33 4.70
N GLN A 16 21.62 -12.38 4.41
CA GLN A 16 20.97 -12.46 3.11
C GLN A 16 19.95 -11.33 3.09
N ALA A 17 20.14 -10.37 2.19
CA ALA A 17 19.09 -9.40 1.87
C ALA A 17 17.85 -10.22 1.51
N VAL A 18 16.74 -9.96 2.21
CA VAL A 18 15.48 -10.62 1.91
C VAL A 18 15.05 -10.14 0.54
N ASP A 19 14.72 -11.08 -0.34
CA ASP A 19 14.28 -10.75 -1.69
C ASP A 19 13.02 -9.87 -1.59
N PRO A 20 13.06 -8.62 -2.09
CA PRO A 20 11.96 -7.67 -1.95
C PRO A 20 10.66 -8.18 -2.58
N ASP A 21 10.73 -9.14 -3.51
CA ASP A 21 9.56 -9.79 -4.11
C ASP A 21 8.78 -10.70 -3.14
N TYR A 22 9.37 -11.05 -1.98
CA TYR A 22 8.77 -11.94 -0.96
C TYR A 22 8.42 -11.23 0.35
N MET A 23 8.52 -9.90 0.37
CA MET A 23 8.05 -9.11 1.51
C MET A 23 6.51 -9.05 1.53
N GLU A 24 5.94 -9.07 2.74
CA GLU A 24 4.50 -8.95 2.93
C GLU A 24 4.05 -7.48 3.05
N CYS A 25 2.76 -7.24 2.84
CA CYS A 25 2.12 -6.02 3.33
C CYS A 25 1.94 -6.10 4.86
N GLY A 26 2.15 -4.95 5.50
CA GLY A 26 2.05 -4.71 6.92
C GLY A 26 0.68 -4.21 7.36
N ALA A 27 -0.23 -3.89 6.44
CA ALA A 27 -1.57 -3.39 6.74
C ALA A 27 -2.29 -4.31 7.73
N ASP A 28 -3.04 -3.71 8.65
CA ASP A 28 -3.84 -4.49 9.61
C ASP A 28 -4.98 -5.19 8.89
N GLU A 29 -5.36 -6.36 9.41
CA GLU A 29 -6.53 -7.07 8.91
C GLU A 29 -7.77 -6.16 8.97
N PRO A 30 -8.63 -6.17 7.93
CA PRO A 30 -9.82 -5.34 7.92
C PRO A 30 -10.70 -5.58 9.15
N SER A 31 -10.96 -4.51 9.89
CA SER A 31 -11.86 -4.51 11.04
C SER A 31 -13.29 -4.88 10.64
N ASN A 32 -14.14 -5.19 11.62
CA ASN A 32 -15.56 -5.41 11.36
C ASN A 32 -16.23 -4.18 10.72
N GLN A 33 -15.81 -2.98 11.09
CA GLN A 33 -16.32 -1.75 10.49
C GLN A 33 -15.91 -1.64 9.01
N HIS A 34 -14.67 -1.97 8.67
CA HIS A 34 -14.24 -2.02 7.27
C HIS A 34 -15.06 -3.04 6.47
N ARG A 35 -15.28 -4.25 7.02
CA ARG A 35 -16.08 -5.30 6.35
C ARG A 35 -17.53 -4.87 6.15
N VAL A 36 -18.15 -4.20 7.12
CA VAL A 36 -19.50 -3.63 6.97
C VAL A 36 -19.51 -2.56 5.87
N ALA A 37 -18.55 -1.64 5.87
CA ALA A 37 -18.43 -0.61 4.84
C ALA A 37 -18.23 -1.20 3.42
N MET A 38 -17.46 -2.30 3.30
CA MET A 38 -17.30 -2.99 2.02
C MET A 38 -18.56 -3.71 1.56
N LYS A 39 -19.33 -4.32 2.48
CA LYS A 39 -20.64 -4.91 2.17
C LYS A 39 -21.63 -3.86 1.67
N GLU A 40 -21.68 -2.70 2.32
CA GLU A 40 -22.49 -1.57 1.87
C GLU A 40 -22.06 -1.06 0.49
N ALA A 41 -20.75 -0.88 0.28
CA ALA A 41 -20.20 -0.45 -1.00
C ALA A 41 -20.52 -1.45 -2.12
N HIS A 42 -20.32 -2.75 -1.88
CA HIS A 42 -20.65 -3.81 -2.83
C HIS A 42 -22.13 -3.76 -3.25
N PHE A 43 -23.05 -3.53 -2.30
CA PHE A 43 -24.47 -3.38 -2.60
C PHE A 43 -24.77 -2.14 -3.46
N ILE A 44 -24.18 -0.99 -3.13
CA ILE A 44 -24.32 0.26 -3.90
C ILE A 44 -23.79 0.06 -5.33
N GLU A 45 -22.63 -0.55 -5.45
CA GLU A 45 -21.95 -0.78 -6.72
C GLU A 45 -22.72 -1.73 -7.63
N SER A 46 -23.34 -2.78 -7.06
CA SER A 46 -24.19 -3.70 -7.79
C SER A 46 -25.51 -3.05 -8.25
N SER A 47 -25.99 -2.06 -7.49
CA SER A 47 -27.24 -1.33 -7.79
C SER A 47 -27.05 -0.24 -8.85
N PHE A 48 -25.85 0.32 -8.99
CA PHE A 48 -25.51 1.37 -9.96
C PHE A 48 -24.32 0.95 -10.82
N PRO A 49 -24.52 0.06 -11.82
CA PRO A 49 -23.43 -0.57 -12.57
C PRO A 49 -22.60 0.41 -13.40
N ALA A 50 -23.18 1.52 -13.85
CA ALA A 50 -22.50 2.49 -14.71
C ALA A 50 -21.53 3.39 -13.93
N LEU A 51 -20.24 3.21 -14.18
CA LEU A 51 -19.24 4.25 -13.96
C LEU A 51 -19.41 5.29 -15.06
N ASN A 52 -20.14 6.38 -14.81
CA ASN A 52 -20.05 7.53 -15.70
C ASN A 52 -18.58 8.00 -15.71
N ALA A 53 -18.05 8.29 -16.90
CA ALA A 53 -16.74 8.90 -17.04
C ALA A 53 -16.77 10.22 -16.26
N ARG A 54 -16.06 10.25 -15.12
CA ARG A 54 -15.87 11.45 -14.31
C ARG A 54 -14.52 12.06 -14.70
N ALA A 55 -14.38 13.37 -14.53
CA ALA A 55 -13.08 14.02 -14.64
C ALA A 55 -12.06 13.32 -13.74
N THR A 56 -10.81 13.24 -14.21
CA THR A 56 -9.68 12.73 -13.44
C THR A 56 -9.61 13.45 -12.09
N THR A 57 -9.52 12.68 -11.01
CA THR A 57 -9.32 13.23 -9.66
C THR A 57 -7.83 13.34 -9.41
N THR A 58 -7.34 14.56 -9.20
CA THR A 58 -5.95 14.77 -8.79
C THR A 58 -5.88 14.67 -7.27
N VAL A 59 -5.09 13.74 -6.76
CA VAL A 59 -4.81 13.54 -5.33
C VAL A 59 -3.50 14.26 -5.01
N PRO A 60 -3.51 15.28 -4.15
CA PRO A 60 -2.28 15.89 -3.65
C PRO A 60 -1.48 14.89 -2.83
N VAL A 61 -0.17 14.85 -3.03
CA VAL A 61 0.75 13.94 -2.34
C VAL A 61 1.85 14.70 -1.64
N TYR A 62 2.09 14.37 -0.38
CA TYR A 62 3.28 14.76 0.36
C TYR A 62 4.13 13.52 0.61
N VAL A 63 5.44 13.65 0.40
CA VAL A 63 6.40 12.57 0.66
C VAL A 63 7.30 12.96 1.83
N HIS A 64 7.43 12.05 2.79
CA HIS A 64 8.22 12.20 4.00
C HIS A 64 9.30 11.12 4.02
N VAL A 65 10.55 11.49 3.75
CA VAL A 65 11.69 10.56 3.86
C VAL A 65 12.21 10.62 5.29
N VAL A 66 12.10 9.53 6.02
CA VAL A 66 12.49 9.44 7.43
C VAL A 66 13.61 8.40 7.59
N ALA A 67 14.84 8.89 7.67
CA ALA A 67 16.06 8.08 7.64
C ALA A 67 16.79 8.11 8.99
N SER A 68 17.62 7.10 9.27
CA SER A 68 18.47 7.09 10.48
C SER A 68 19.71 7.99 10.32
N SER A 69 20.16 8.21 9.08
CA SER A 69 21.24 9.13 8.73
C SER A 69 21.07 9.64 7.29
N ASN A 70 22.01 10.44 6.78
CA ASN A 70 22.05 10.87 5.38
C ASN A 70 22.62 9.81 4.41
N SER A 71 22.84 8.57 4.87
CA SER A 71 23.29 7.46 4.04
C SER A 71 22.11 6.76 3.36
N SER A 72 22.32 6.31 2.11
CA SER A 72 21.32 5.49 1.40
C SER A 72 21.01 4.19 2.14
N ASP A 73 22.02 3.56 2.75
CA ASP A 73 21.86 2.32 3.53
C ASP A 73 21.03 2.53 4.81
N ASP A 74 20.86 3.78 5.21
CA ASP A 74 20.13 4.25 6.38
C ASP A 74 18.75 4.83 6.01
N GLY A 75 18.25 4.53 4.81
CA GLY A 75 16.93 4.90 4.33
C GLY A 75 16.81 6.28 3.71
N TYR A 76 17.94 6.96 3.45
CA TYR A 76 17.95 8.26 2.80
C TYR A 76 17.83 8.13 1.28
N ILE A 77 16.59 8.06 0.78
CA ILE A 77 16.32 8.13 -0.67
C ILE A 77 16.45 9.57 -1.19
N THR A 78 16.86 9.73 -2.44
CA THR A 78 17.07 11.04 -3.07
C THR A 78 15.76 11.62 -3.64
N SER A 79 15.79 12.87 -4.09
CA SER A 79 14.66 13.45 -4.85
C SER A 79 14.34 12.66 -6.11
N ASP A 80 15.37 12.15 -6.80
CA ASP A 80 15.20 11.37 -8.03
C ASP A 80 14.51 10.03 -7.75
N ASP A 81 14.80 9.41 -6.60
CA ASP A 81 14.11 8.19 -6.14
C ASP A 81 12.63 8.49 -5.82
N VAL A 82 12.35 9.62 -5.15
CA VAL A 82 10.99 10.07 -4.87
C VAL A 82 10.20 10.31 -6.15
N ASP A 83 10.79 11.02 -7.12
CA ASP A 83 10.18 11.26 -8.43
C ASP A 83 9.91 9.92 -9.16
N GLY A 84 10.83 8.95 -9.05
CA GLY A 84 10.65 7.59 -9.53
C GLY A 84 9.43 6.90 -8.92
N HIS A 85 9.29 6.93 -7.59
CA HIS A 85 8.13 6.35 -6.90
C HIS A 85 6.80 7.01 -7.29
N ILE A 86 6.78 8.35 -7.45
CA ILE A 86 5.58 9.08 -7.88
C ILE A 86 5.24 8.77 -9.34
N SER A 87 6.23 8.59 -10.21
CA SER A 87 6.02 8.15 -11.60
C SER A 87 5.42 6.75 -11.63
N SER A 88 6.04 5.78 -10.95
CA SER A 88 5.55 4.40 -10.86
C SER A 88 4.12 4.31 -10.30
N LEU A 89 3.80 5.16 -9.31
CA LEU A 89 2.44 5.25 -8.77
C LEU A 89 1.44 5.76 -9.81
N ASN A 90 1.79 6.81 -10.56
CA ASN A 90 0.93 7.32 -11.63
C ASN A 90 0.77 6.32 -12.78
N ASP A 91 1.83 5.61 -13.17
CA ASP A 91 1.78 4.56 -14.19
C ASP A 91 0.86 3.41 -13.77
N ALA A 92 0.93 2.98 -12.51
CA ALA A 92 0.09 1.92 -11.95
C ALA A 92 -1.40 2.32 -11.87
N PHE A 93 -1.70 3.61 -11.72
CA PHE A 93 -3.06 4.14 -11.65
C PHE A 93 -3.55 4.76 -12.96
N ASP A 94 -2.79 4.64 -14.05
CA ASP A 94 -3.24 5.10 -15.37
C ASP A 94 -4.57 4.42 -15.75
N GLY A 95 -5.49 5.19 -16.33
CA GLY A 95 -6.83 4.73 -16.67
C GLY A 95 -7.79 4.49 -15.49
N THR A 96 -7.34 4.58 -14.23
CA THR A 96 -8.23 4.44 -13.05
C THR A 96 -9.10 5.69 -12.83
N GLY A 97 -8.68 6.84 -13.37
CA GLY A 97 -9.28 8.15 -13.15
C GLY A 97 -8.72 8.88 -11.92
N TYR A 98 -7.64 8.38 -11.32
CA TYR A 98 -6.86 9.06 -10.30
C TYR A 98 -5.47 9.42 -10.84
N GLN A 99 -4.98 10.59 -10.47
CA GLN A 99 -3.62 11.04 -10.73
C GLN A 99 -3.03 11.60 -9.44
N PHE A 100 -1.74 11.38 -9.21
CA PHE A 100 -1.05 11.80 -8.01
C PHE A 100 -0.11 12.94 -8.33
N LYS A 101 -0.31 14.08 -7.66
CA LYS A 101 0.51 15.27 -7.81
C LYS A 101 1.36 15.47 -6.57
N LEU A 102 2.68 15.35 -6.70
CA LEU A 102 3.61 15.69 -5.63
C LEU A 102 3.53 17.19 -5.34
N GLU A 103 3.14 17.55 -4.13
CA GLU A 103 3.09 18.94 -3.66
C GLU A 103 4.41 19.36 -3.01
N ASP A 104 4.97 18.52 -2.14
CA ASP A 104 6.26 18.77 -1.50
C ASP A 104 6.91 17.46 -1.01
N THR A 105 8.20 17.52 -0.69
CA THR A 105 8.94 16.45 -0.05
C THR A 105 9.85 16.99 1.05
N ASP A 106 9.86 16.32 2.20
CA ASP A 106 10.82 16.60 3.27
C ASP A 106 11.67 15.38 3.63
N TRP A 107 12.86 15.67 4.16
CA TRP A 107 13.81 14.69 4.68
C TRP A 107 14.04 14.94 6.15
N THR A 108 13.70 13.96 6.97
CA THR A 108 13.85 13.98 8.42
C THR A 108 14.85 12.92 8.86
N ILE A 109 15.94 13.33 9.52
CA ILE A 109 16.88 12.41 10.16
C ILE A 109 16.40 12.12 11.58
N ASN A 110 15.83 10.93 11.79
CA ASN A 110 15.34 10.49 13.09
C ASN A 110 15.36 8.96 13.18
N GLU A 111 16.39 8.42 13.82
CA GLU A 111 16.60 6.97 13.97
C GLU A 111 15.37 6.25 14.53
N LYS A 112 14.74 6.80 15.56
CA LYS A 112 13.56 6.20 16.20
C LYS A 112 12.38 6.10 15.24
N TRP A 113 12.04 7.21 14.59
CA TRP A 113 10.92 7.22 13.64
C TRP A 113 11.22 6.34 12.42
N SER A 114 12.46 6.37 11.92
CA SER A 114 12.87 5.53 10.80
C SER A 114 12.74 4.04 11.11
N SER A 115 12.96 3.65 12.37
CA SER A 115 12.82 2.27 12.86
C SER A 115 11.41 1.91 13.37
N TRP A 116 10.37 2.66 12.97
CA TRP A 116 8.97 2.46 13.38
C TRP A 116 8.66 2.71 14.87
N ASP A 117 9.54 3.38 15.62
CA ASP A 117 9.21 3.81 16.98
C ASP A 117 8.35 5.08 16.94
N ASN A 118 7.23 5.07 17.66
CA ASN A 118 6.31 6.21 17.80
C ASN A 118 5.73 6.73 16.47
N GLU A 119 5.11 5.84 15.68
CA GLU A 119 4.44 6.18 14.41
C GLU A 119 3.48 7.36 14.55
N LEU A 120 2.58 7.33 15.54
CA LEU A 120 1.60 8.40 15.75
C LEU A 120 2.29 9.76 15.98
N GLY A 121 3.37 9.80 16.77
CA GLY A 121 4.12 11.02 17.01
C GLY A 121 4.86 11.53 15.77
N MET A 122 5.39 10.63 14.95
CA MET A 122 5.97 10.97 13.65
C MET A 122 4.91 11.59 12.73
N LYS A 123 3.78 10.91 12.51
CA LYS A 123 2.75 11.37 11.59
C LYS A 123 2.04 12.64 12.07
N LYS A 124 1.83 12.81 13.39
CA LYS A 124 1.39 14.10 13.98
C LYS A 124 2.30 15.26 13.65
N LYS A 125 3.59 15.01 13.45
CA LYS A 125 4.56 16.06 13.16
C LYS A 125 4.67 16.37 11.67
N LEU A 126 4.56 15.35 10.83
CA LEU A 126 4.93 15.43 9.42
C LEU A 126 3.72 15.56 8.49
N ARG A 127 2.59 14.91 8.80
CA ARG A 127 1.40 14.87 7.94
C ARG A 127 1.02 16.28 7.47
N GLN A 128 0.69 16.38 6.19
CA GLN A 128 0.20 17.60 5.54
C GLN A 128 -1.17 17.38 4.88
N GLY A 129 -1.90 18.49 4.73
CA GLY A 129 -3.18 18.52 4.02
C GLY A 129 -4.36 17.95 4.82
N ASN A 130 -5.50 17.86 4.13
CA ASN A 130 -6.75 17.33 4.69
C ASN A 130 -6.81 15.79 4.57
N TYR A 131 -7.95 15.18 4.89
CA TYR A 131 -8.11 13.72 4.84
C TYR A 131 -8.10 13.13 3.40
N GLY A 132 -8.31 13.97 2.39
CA GLY A 132 -8.17 13.62 0.97
C GLY A 132 -6.75 13.74 0.40
N THR A 133 -5.79 14.20 1.21
CA THR A 133 -4.38 14.31 0.84
C THR A 133 -3.63 13.03 1.19
N LEU A 134 -2.91 12.45 0.22
CA LEU A 134 -2.10 11.26 0.43
C LEU A 134 -0.75 11.65 1.04
N ASN A 135 -0.40 11.05 2.17
CA ASN A 135 0.91 11.20 2.79
C ASN A 135 1.66 9.86 2.67
N LEU A 136 2.85 9.89 2.05
CA LEU A 136 3.71 8.74 1.84
C LEU A 136 4.97 8.88 2.70
N TYR A 137 5.26 7.87 3.53
CA TYR A 137 6.41 7.86 4.43
C TYR A 137 7.41 6.80 3.99
N PHE A 138 8.65 7.18 3.66
CA PHE A 138 9.71 6.21 3.36
C PHE A 138 10.62 6.06 4.58
N THR A 139 10.71 4.85 5.13
CA THR A 139 11.43 4.55 6.38
C THR A 139 12.41 3.39 6.22
N THR A 140 13.31 3.18 7.17
CA THR A 140 14.24 2.02 7.17
C THR A 140 13.55 0.72 7.58
N TYR A 141 12.56 0.83 8.46
CA TYR A 141 11.80 -0.30 8.98
C TYR A 141 10.31 0.03 9.01
N VAL A 142 9.47 -0.94 8.64
CA VAL A 142 8.02 -0.81 8.65
C VAL A 142 7.42 -1.92 9.51
N LYS A 143 6.93 -1.56 10.70
CA LYS A 143 6.12 -2.38 11.62
C LYS A 143 6.76 -3.65 12.19
N ARG A 144 7.30 -4.53 11.35
CA ARG A 144 7.94 -5.82 11.69
C ARG A 144 8.88 -6.28 10.57
N ASP A 145 9.63 -7.36 10.81
CA ASP A 145 10.53 -7.94 9.80
C ASP A 145 9.74 -8.45 8.59
N ASN A 146 10.36 -8.39 7.41
CA ASN A 146 9.81 -8.86 6.13
C ASN A 146 8.50 -8.16 5.68
N VAL A 147 8.36 -6.87 6.00
CA VAL A 147 7.25 -6.02 5.52
C VAL A 147 7.78 -4.95 4.59
N ALA A 148 7.25 -4.85 3.37
CA ALA A 148 7.66 -3.84 2.39
C ALA A 148 6.95 -2.50 2.58
N GLY A 149 5.72 -2.52 3.08
CA GLY A 149 4.91 -1.33 3.28
C GLY A 149 3.69 -1.61 4.13
N THR A 150 2.97 -0.56 4.49
CA THR A 150 1.69 -0.63 5.18
C THR A 150 0.89 0.62 4.86
N CYS A 151 -0.42 0.50 4.79
CA CYS A 151 -1.29 1.65 4.72
C CYS A 151 -2.52 1.50 5.61
N HIS A 152 -3.07 2.63 6.04
CA HIS A 152 -4.33 2.66 6.78
C HIS A 152 -5.50 2.68 5.80
N PHE A 153 -6.51 1.85 6.09
CA PHE A 153 -7.79 1.91 5.40
C PHE A 153 -8.49 3.25 5.68
N PRO A 154 -9.31 3.75 4.73
CA PRO A 154 -10.11 4.95 4.98
C PRO A 154 -11.15 4.68 6.06
N THR A 155 -11.31 5.63 6.96
CA THR A 155 -12.33 5.62 8.03
C THR A 155 -12.99 6.99 8.11
N ASP A 156 -14.03 7.09 8.93
CA ASP A 156 -14.63 8.37 9.31
C ASP A 156 -13.77 8.98 10.42
N ALA A 157 -12.77 9.79 10.03
CA ALA A 157 -11.79 10.38 10.93
C ALA A 157 -12.06 11.87 11.11
N ASP A 158 -12.34 12.28 12.35
CA ASP A 158 -12.39 13.69 12.71
C ASP A 158 -11.01 14.34 12.51
N GLU A 159 -10.99 15.59 12.06
CA GLU A 159 -9.76 16.38 12.01
C GLU A 159 -9.08 16.39 13.38
N ASP A 160 -7.75 16.30 13.39
CA ASP A 160 -6.90 16.17 14.59
C ASP A 160 -7.09 14.90 15.44
N SER A 161 -7.94 13.95 15.04
CA SER A 161 -8.02 12.64 15.69
C SER A 161 -6.75 11.80 15.44
N ASP A 162 -6.52 10.78 16.28
CA ASP A 162 -5.41 9.84 16.05
C ASP A 162 -5.59 9.08 14.72
N ASP A 163 -6.82 8.76 14.32
CA ASP A 163 -7.11 8.10 13.03
C ASP A 163 -6.78 9.03 11.84
N PHE A 164 -7.04 10.34 11.97
CA PHE A 164 -6.65 11.33 10.96
C PHE A 164 -5.12 11.39 10.82
N TYR A 165 -4.40 11.40 11.94
CA TYR A 165 -2.94 11.46 11.92
C TYR A 165 -2.31 10.14 11.46
N LEU A 166 -2.90 8.99 11.78
CA LEU A 166 -2.39 7.69 11.35
C LEU A 166 -2.60 7.44 9.85
N ASP A 167 -3.61 8.05 9.23
CA ASP A 167 -3.89 7.92 7.80
C ASP A 167 -2.66 8.24 6.91
N GLY A 168 -2.56 7.50 5.80
CA GLY A 168 -1.43 7.51 4.89
C GLY A 168 -0.69 6.19 4.85
N CYS A 169 0.25 6.08 3.90
CA CYS A 169 1.00 4.85 3.64
C CYS A 169 2.47 5.02 4.00
N ALA A 170 3.09 3.96 4.51
CA ALA A 170 4.51 3.92 4.75
C ALA A 170 5.16 2.74 4.03
N MET A 171 6.32 2.97 3.45
CA MET A 171 7.06 2.02 2.63
C MET A 171 8.46 1.93 3.22
N ARG A 172 9.05 0.73 3.15
CA ARG A 172 10.49 0.66 3.28
C ARG A 172 11.14 1.43 2.14
N TYR A 173 12.25 2.08 2.43
CA TYR A 173 13.02 2.85 1.46
C TYR A 173 13.49 2.02 0.25
N ASP A 174 13.65 0.71 0.42
CA ASP A 174 14.10 -0.25 -0.59
C ASP A 174 12.94 -1.12 -1.14
N ALA A 175 11.69 -0.68 -0.95
CA ALA A 175 10.52 -1.39 -1.43
C ALA A 175 10.46 -1.43 -2.97
N HIS A 176 9.95 -2.53 -3.51
CA HIS A 176 9.75 -2.70 -4.94
C HIS A 176 8.71 -1.70 -5.49
N ASP A 177 8.79 -1.34 -6.77
CA ASP A 177 7.91 -0.34 -7.41
C ASP A 177 6.42 -0.67 -7.30
N SER A 178 6.07 -1.96 -7.19
CA SER A 178 4.69 -2.42 -7.01
C SER A 178 4.14 -2.24 -5.59
N THR A 179 5.00 -1.94 -4.60
CA THR A 179 4.59 -1.82 -3.19
C THR A 179 3.77 -0.56 -2.98
N THR A 180 4.21 0.60 -3.45
CA THR A 180 3.45 1.85 -3.27
C THR A 180 2.05 1.76 -3.90
N PRO A 181 1.86 1.26 -5.13
CA PRO A 181 0.52 1.03 -5.68
C PRO A 181 -0.36 0.09 -4.84
N HIS A 182 0.21 -1.01 -4.31
CA HIS A 182 -0.51 -1.93 -3.42
C HIS A 182 -1.00 -1.22 -2.16
N GLU A 183 -0.09 -0.53 -1.46
CA GLU A 183 -0.41 0.19 -0.22
C GLU A 183 -1.42 1.31 -0.46
N VAL A 184 -1.27 2.06 -1.56
CA VAL A 184 -2.25 3.10 -1.94
C VAL A 184 -3.59 2.48 -2.32
N GLY A 185 -3.63 1.24 -2.83
CA GLY A 185 -4.86 0.48 -2.98
C GLY A 185 -5.62 0.30 -1.65
N HIS A 186 -4.92 0.02 -0.55
CA HIS A 186 -5.51 -0.01 0.80
C HIS A 186 -5.98 1.37 1.26
N TRP A 187 -5.24 2.45 0.95
CA TRP A 187 -5.66 3.84 1.22
C TRP A 187 -7.00 4.20 0.54
N PHE A 188 -7.25 3.62 -0.63
CA PHE A 188 -8.52 3.68 -1.35
C PHE A 188 -9.57 2.64 -0.88
N GLY A 189 -9.27 1.84 0.13
CA GLY A 189 -10.21 0.89 0.72
C GLY A 189 -10.29 -0.47 0.02
N LEU A 190 -9.31 -0.85 -0.79
CA LEU A 190 -9.24 -2.20 -1.38
C LEU A 190 -8.65 -3.20 -0.40
N PHE A 191 -9.27 -4.36 -0.24
CA PHE A 191 -8.68 -5.46 0.52
C PHE A 191 -7.73 -6.27 -0.35
N HIS A 192 -6.93 -7.12 0.29
CA HIS A 192 -6.16 -8.13 -0.42
C HIS A 192 -7.09 -9.04 -1.23
N THR A 193 -6.70 -9.45 -2.43
CA THR A 193 -7.51 -10.36 -3.27
C THR A 193 -7.78 -11.71 -2.59
N PHE A 194 -6.87 -12.13 -1.71
CA PHE A 194 -6.98 -13.37 -0.93
C PHE A 194 -7.72 -13.20 0.41
N GLN A 195 -8.32 -12.04 0.67
CA GLN A 195 -9.06 -11.80 1.90
C GLN A 195 -10.22 -12.79 1.99
N GLY A 196 -10.32 -13.53 3.10
CA GLY A 196 -11.38 -14.54 3.29
C GLY A 196 -11.11 -15.89 2.58
N GLY A 197 -10.05 -16.01 1.78
CA GLY A 197 -9.72 -17.23 1.07
C GLY A 197 -10.83 -17.67 0.12
N CYS A 198 -11.14 -18.97 0.09
CA CYS A 198 -12.13 -19.55 -0.84
C CYS A 198 -13.56 -19.64 -0.27
N GLU A 199 -13.78 -19.27 0.99
CA GLU A 199 -15.02 -19.63 1.72
C GLU A 199 -15.90 -18.42 2.07
N ASP A 200 -15.33 -17.21 2.09
CA ASP A 200 -16.01 -15.96 2.47
C ASP A 200 -16.34 -15.10 1.22
N ASP A 201 -16.98 -13.94 1.44
CA ASP A 201 -17.29 -12.91 0.42
C ASP A 201 -16.04 -12.27 -0.27
N GLY A 202 -14.88 -12.91 -0.18
CA GLY A 202 -13.61 -12.47 -0.77
C GLY A 202 -13.14 -11.10 -0.27
N ASP A 203 -12.61 -10.32 -1.21
CA ASP A 203 -12.23 -8.92 -1.03
C ASP A 203 -13.41 -7.94 -1.24
N TYR A 204 -14.63 -8.48 -1.36
CA TYR A 204 -15.88 -7.77 -1.66
C TYR A 204 -15.94 -7.12 -3.04
N VAL A 205 -14.97 -7.34 -3.92
CA VAL A 205 -15.01 -6.83 -5.30
C VAL A 205 -15.53 -7.95 -6.21
N TYR A 206 -16.43 -7.62 -7.14
CA TYR A 206 -17.21 -8.63 -7.86
C TYR A 206 -16.44 -9.29 -9.03
N ASP A 207 -15.38 -8.65 -9.52
CA ASP A 207 -14.57 -9.11 -10.67
C ASP A 207 -13.16 -9.55 -10.24
N THR A 208 -12.99 -9.85 -8.96
CA THR A 208 -11.78 -10.38 -8.34
C THR A 208 -12.09 -11.79 -7.81
N PRO A 209 -11.64 -12.84 -8.52
CA PRO A 209 -11.85 -14.22 -8.06
C PRO A 209 -11.21 -14.46 -6.69
N PRO A 210 -11.89 -15.19 -5.78
CA PRO A 210 -11.33 -15.55 -4.49
C PRO A 210 -10.08 -16.42 -4.68
N CYS A 211 -9.04 -16.16 -3.90
CA CYS A 211 -7.79 -16.92 -3.99
C CYS A 211 -7.12 -17.08 -2.62
N LYS A 212 -6.09 -17.93 -2.57
CA LYS A 212 -5.19 -18.05 -1.41
C LYS A 212 -3.95 -17.20 -1.64
N LYS A 213 -3.37 -16.72 -0.54
CA LYS A 213 -2.10 -15.98 -0.55
C LYS A 213 -1.00 -16.80 -1.26
N THR A 214 -0.36 -16.19 -2.24
CA THR A 214 0.80 -16.73 -2.97
C THR A 214 1.74 -15.59 -3.37
N PHE A 215 3.03 -15.90 -3.48
CA PHE A 215 4.06 -14.97 -3.93
C PHE A 215 4.51 -15.26 -5.38
N LYS A 216 4.00 -16.34 -5.96
CA LYS A 216 4.43 -16.83 -7.28
C LYS A 216 3.49 -16.37 -8.38
N CYS A 217 3.98 -16.41 -9.62
CA CYS A 217 3.21 -16.05 -10.81
C CYS A 217 3.03 -17.19 -11.83
N PRO A 218 2.47 -18.35 -11.45
CA PRO A 218 2.08 -19.35 -12.44
C PRO A 218 0.81 -18.90 -13.15
N LYS A 219 0.83 -18.79 -14.47
CA LYS A 219 -0.31 -18.27 -15.27
C LYS A 219 -1.61 -19.04 -15.08
N GLU A 220 -1.51 -20.33 -14.79
CA GLU A 220 -2.65 -21.24 -14.58
C GLU A 220 -2.90 -21.46 -13.08
N SER A 221 -2.67 -20.43 -12.25
CA SER A 221 -2.90 -20.54 -10.81
C SER A 221 -4.39 -20.58 -10.53
N ASP A 222 -4.81 -21.62 -9.83
CA ASP A 222 -6.16 -21.79 -9.31
C ASP A 222 -6.02 -22.43 -7.92
N THR A 223 -6.20 -21.61 -6.89
CA THR A 223 -6.10 -22.04 -5.49
C THR A 223 -7.45 -22.27 -4.83
N CYS A 224 -8.53 -21.89 -5.52
CA CYS A 224 -9.94 -22.00 -5.13
C CYS A 224 -10.73 -22.66 -6.26
N PRO A 225 -10.55 -23.98 -6.50
CA PRO A 225 -11.05 -24.67 -7.69
C PRO A 225 -12.57 -24.89 -7.74
N ASP A 226 -13.28 -24.47 -6.70
CA ASP A 226 -14.74 -24.44 -6.69
C ASP A 226 -15.29 -23.15 -7.34
N ASP A 227 -14.42 -22.17 -7.62
CA ASP A 227 -14.67 -21.00 -8.46
C ASP A 227 -14.20 -21.30 -9.90
N ASP A 228 -14.93 -20.80 -10.90
CA ASP A 228 -14.64 -21.07 -12.31
C ASP A 228 -13.49 -20.19 -12.87
N ASP A 229 -13.11 -19.12 -12.15
CA ASP A 229 -12.09 -18.17 -12.57
C ASP A 229 -10.71 -18.45 -11.94
N LEU A 230 -9.64 -18.14 -12.68
CA LEU A 230 -8.25 -18.28 -12.19
C LEU A 230 -7.89 -17.21 -11.16
N ASP A 231 -6.89 -17.51 -10.32
CA ASP A 231 -6.39 -16.56 -9.33
C ASP A 231 -5.92 -15.25 -10.03
N PRO A 232 -6.23 -14.06 -9.46
CA PRO A 232 -5.82 -12.77 -10.03
C PRO A 232 -4.34 -12.46 -9.74
N ILE A 233 -3.42 -13.27 -10.29
CA ILE A 233 -1.97 -13.25 -9.97
C ILE A 233 -1.23 -11.96 -10.32
N ASP A 234 -1.78 -11.14 -11.22
CA ASP A 234 -1.18 -9.87 -11.66
C ASP A 234 -1.87 -8.66 -11.00
N ASN A 235 -2.76 -8.89 -10.04
CA ASN A 235 -3.47 -7.84 -9.34
C ASN A 235 -2.60 -7.16 -8.29
N PHE A 236 -2.57 -5.82 -8.27
CA PHE A 236 -1.81 -5.07 -7.28
C PHE A 236 -2.15 -5.42 -5.83
N MET A 237 -3.37 -5.86 -5.52
CA MET A 237 -3.79 -6.25 -4.16
C MET A 237 -3.45 -7.70 -3.78
N GLY A 238 -2.75 -8.45 -4.65
CA GLY A 238 -2.16 -9.75 -4.33
C GLY A 238 -0.76 -9.61 -3.72
N TYR A 239 -0.10 -10.75 -3.42
CA TYR A 239 1.30 -10.81 -2.95
C TYR A 239 2.26 -11.40 -4.00
N ASN A 240 1.76 -11.70 -5.18
CA ASN A 240 2.50 -12.28 -6.30
C ASN A 240 3.59 -11.32 -6.82
N SER A 241 4.73 -11.80 -7.33
CA SER A 241 5.80 -10.89 -7.80
C SER A 241 5.52 -10.12 -9.12
N CYS A 242 4.45 -10.46 -9.86
CA CYS A 242 4.15 -9.94 -11.20
C CYS A 242 2.98 -8.94 -11.26
N ARG A 243 2.68 -8.28 -10.15
CA ARG A 243 1.57 -7.32 -10.01
C ARG A 243 1.71 -6.16 -10.97
N ASN A 244 0.64 -5.81 -11.68
CA ASN A 244 0.65 -4.74 -12.66
C ASN A 244 -0.72 -4.06 -12.93
N LYS A 245 -1.83 -4.50 -12.32
CA LYS A 245 -3.14 -3.91 -12.63
C LYS A 245 -4.13 -3.91 -11.46
N PHE A 246 -5.11 -3.03 -11.56
CA PHE A 246 -6.37 -3.08 -10.84
C PHE A 246 -7.50 -3.55 -11.77
N THR A 247 -8.54 -4.17 -11.22
CA THR A 247 -9.76 -4.53 -11.98
C THR A 247 -10.72 -3.34 -12.10
N ALA A 248 -11.72 -3.45 -12.97
CA ALA A 248 -12.75 -2.42 -13.10
C ALA A 248 -13.60 -2.30 -11.82
N GLY A 249 -13.87 -3.42 -11.16
CA GLY A 249 -14.54 -3.46 -9.85
C GLY A 249 -13.71 -2.83 -8.75
N GLN A 250 -12.39 -3.04 -8.73
CA GLN A 250 -11.50 -2.36 -7.79
C GLN A 250 -11.50 -0.85 -8.02
N ILE A 251 -11.38 -0.39 -9.27
CA ILE A 251 -11.46 1.05 -9.60
C ILE A 251 -12.79 1.65 -9.15
N LYS A 252 -13.89 0.90 -9.32
CA LYS A 252 -15.21 1.30 -8.82
C LYS A 252 -15.22 1.41 -7.30
N ARG A 253 -14.66 0.43 -6.60
CA ARG A 253 -14.54 0.42 -5.15
C ARG A 253 -13.73 1.60 -4.64
N MET A 254 -12.56 1.87 -5.24
CA MET A 254 -11.74 3.03 -4.92
C MET A 254 -12.57 4.32 -4.97
N ARG A 255 -13.39 4.49 -6.00
CA ARG A 255 -14.28 5.66 -6.13
C ARG A 255 -15.35 5.72 -5.05
N THR A 256 -16.01 4.61 -4.74
CA THR A 256 -17.04 4.55 -3.69
C THR A 256 -16.45 4.97 -2.34
N GLN A 257 -15.30 4.40 -1.98
CA GLN A 257 -14.63 4.66 -0.70
C GLN A 257 -14.05 6.07 -0.64
N PHE A 258 -13.39 6.52 -1.71
CA PHE A 258 -12.84 7.87 -1.77
C PHE A 258 -13.93 8.94 -1.63
N ASN A 259 -15.06 8.81 -2.33
CA ASN A 259 -16.17 9.76 -2.18
C ASN A 259 -16.82 9.71 -0.80
N LYS A 260 -16.83 8.54 -0.13
CA LYS A 260 -17.43 8.39 1.20
C LYS A 260 -16.58 9.06 2.29
N TYR A 261 -15.26 8.90 2.22
CA TYR A 261 -14.38 9.24 3.33
C TYR A 261 -13.49 10.46 3.05
N ARG A 262 -13.08 10.68 1.80
CA ARG A 262 -11.96 11.57 1.45
C ARG A 262 -12.35 12.83 0.68
N VAL A 263 -13.58 12.90 0.18
CA VAL A 263 -14.12 14.10 -0.49
C VAL A 263 -14.81 14.96 0.55
N THR A 264 -14.37 16.20 0.69
CA THR A 264 -15.03 17.20 1.55
C THR A 264 -16.10 17.96 0.76
N GLU A 265 -17.02 18.66 1.45
CA GLU A 265 -18.09 19.43 0.78
C GLU A 265 -17.52 20.51 -0.17
N ASP A 266 -16.35 21.10 0.14
CA ASP A 266 -15.70 22.09 -0.72
C ASP A 266 -15.21 21.49 -2.05
N ASP A 267 -14.79 20.22 -2.07
CA ASP A 267 -14.35 19.51 -3.29
C ASP A 267 -15.52 19.15 -4.23
N SER A 268 -16.76 19.27 -3.74
CA SER A 268 -17.97 18.96 -4.51
C SER A 268 -18.54 20.17 -5.26
N ALA A 269 -18.16 21.39 -4.88
CA ALA A 269 -18.63 22.64 -5.46
C ALA A 269 -17.90 23.05 -6.76
N GLU A 270 -16.78 22.39 -7.10
CA GLU A 270 -16.02 22.61 -8.33
C GLU A 270 -16.37 21.63 -9.47
N LYS A 271 -17.39 20.79 -9.30
CA LYS A 271 -17.91 19.85 -10.33
C LYS A 271 -19.28 20.26 -10.83
#